data_AF-A0AA91DQS6-F1
#
_entry.id   AF-A0AA91DQS6-F1
#
_cell.length_a   1.000
_cell.length_b   1.000
_cell.length_c   1.000
_cell.angle_alpha   90.00
_cell.angle_beta   90.00
_cell.angle_gamma   90.00
#
_symmetry.space_group_name_H-M   'P 1'
#
loop_
_entity.id
_entity.type
_entity.pdbx_description
1 polymer ?
#
loop_
_entity_poly.entity_id
_entity_poly.type
_entity_poly.pdbx_seq_one_letter_code
_entity_poly.pdbx_strand_id
1 'polypeptide(L)'
;MTKNSKAQPAAPQKNADGGKTKVAQEGESSPRLPHERDQSSDSQQTPDGRPTEVGRQAHEDVERGLVDTDRGLEANRVYKDGKLKR
;
A
#
# COMPACT_ATOMS: atom_id res chain seq x y z
N MET A 1 -40.55 15.97 -30.99
CA MET A 1 -39.20 15.39 -31.13
C MET A 1 -38.38 15.80 -29.91
N THR A 2 -38.21 14.86 -28.99
CA THR A 2 -37.41 14.99 -27.76
C THR A 2 -35.93 14.98 -28.10
N LYS A 3 -35.11 15.82 -27.46
CA LYS A 3 -33.65 15.72 -27.54
C LYS A 3 -33.11 15.50 -26.12
N ASN A 4 -32.74 14.24 -25.86
CA ASN A 4 -32.00 13.80 -24.68
C ASN A 4 -30.67 14.55 -24.58
N SER A 5 -30.44 15.22 -23.45
CA SER A 5 -29.13 15.70 -23.05
C SER A 5 -28.26 14.51 -22.63
N LYS A 6 -27.44 14.02 -23.56
CA LYS A 6 -26.42 12.98 -23.34
C LYS A 6 -25.30 13.59 -22.47
N ALA A 7 -24.99 12.90 -21.37
CA ALA A 7 -23.92 13.22 -20.45
C ALA A 7 -22.59 13.44 -21.19
N GLN A 8 -21.89 14.51 -20.82
CA GLN A 8 -20.58 14.86 -21.34
C GLN A 8 -19.55 13.81 -20.89
N PRO A 9 -18.63 13.36 -21.78
CA PRO A 9 -17.55 12.46 -21.39
C PRO A 9 -16.57 13.21 -20.49
N ALA A 10 -16.35 12.70 -19.28
CA ALA A 10 -15.32 13.21 -18.39
C ALA A 10 -13.95 13.04 -19.07
N ALA A 11 -13.19 14.12 -19.15
CA ALA A 11 -11.84 14.12 -19.70
C ALA A 11 -10.95 13.10 -18.96
N PRO A 12 -9.96 12.48 -19.64
CA PRO A 12 -9.03 11.57 -19.00
C PRO A 12 -8.22 12.35 -17.97
N GLN A 13 -8.45 12.09 -16.69
CA GLN A 13 -7.67 12.68 -15.61
C GLN A 13 -6.23 12.18 -15.76
N LYS A 14 -5.33 13.05 -16.23
CA LYS A 14 -3.89 12.82 -16.14
C LYS A 14 -3.58 12.50 -14.68
N ASN A 15 -3.04 11.31 -14.44
CA ASN A 15 -2.54 10.85 -13.15
C ASN A 15 -1.39 11.78 -12.68
N ALA A 16 -1.71 12.96 -12.16
CA ALA A 16 -0.72 13.93 -11.71
C ALA A 16 -0.02 13.49 -10.41
N ASP A 17 -0.70 12.67 -9.61
CA ASP A 17 -0.24 12.25 -8.28
C ASP A 17 0.22 10.78 -8.23
N GLY A 18 0.23 10.10 -9.38
CA GLY A 18 0.60 8.71 -9.49
C GLY A 18 1.93 8.56 -10.18
N GLY A 19 2.95 8.04 -9.49
CA GLY A 19 4.28 7.83 -10.05
C GLY A 19 4.28 7.07 -11.39
N LYS A 20 5.44 7.01 -12.03
CA LYS A 20 5.64 6.41 -13.37
C LYS A 20 5.29 4.90 -13.47
N THR A 21 4.80 4.29 -12.40
CA THR A 21 4.43 2.88 -12.27
C THR A 21 2.93 2.62 -12.47
N LYS A 22 2.11 3.65 -12.70
CA LYS A 22 0.70 3.46 -13.09
C LYS A 22 0.59 3.06 -14.55
N VAL A 23 -0.24 2.05 -14.83
CA VAL A 23 -0.49 1.56 -16.20
C VAL A 23 -1.30 2.58 -16.99
N ALA A 24 -0.84 2.85 -18.22
CA ALA A 24 -1.59 3.57 -19.24
C ALA A 24 -1.59 2.71 -20.50
N GLN A 25 -2.78 2.42 -21.04
CA GLN A 25 -2.91 1.76 -22.34
C GLN A 25 -3.26 2.85 -23.35
N GLU A 26 -2.44 3.01 -24.38
CA GLU A 26 -2.64 4.05 -25.41
C GLU A 26 -2.70 5.49 -24.85
N GLY A 27 -2.11 5.71 -23.66
CA GLY A 27 -2.15 7.00 -22.97
C GLY A 27 -3.43 7.24 -22.16
N GLU A 28 -4.39 6.32 -22.20
CA GLU A 28 -5.63 6.36 -21.43
C GLU A 28 -5.54 5.46 -20.18
N SER A 29 -6.25 5.87 -19.13
CA SER A 29 -6.31 5.13 -17.88
C SER A 29 -7.23 3.92 -18.02
N SER A 30 -6.66 2.74 -18.17
CA SER A 30 -7.39 1.46 -18.19
C SER A 30 -7.46 0.81 -16.80
N PRO A 31 -8.48 -0.01 -16.51
CA PRO A 31 -8.47 -0.89 -15.34
C PRO A 31 -7.23 -1.79 -15.37
N ARG A 32 -6.51 -1.83 -14.26
CA ARG A 32 -5.25 -2.58 -14.15
C ARG A 32 -5.52 -4.07 -14.04
N LEU A 33 -4.64 -4.87 -14.64
CA LEU A 33 -4.59 -6.31 -14.36
C LEU A 33 -4.12 -6.55 -12.92
N PRO A 34 -4.43 -7.71 -12.29
CA PRO A 34 -4.03 -7.99 -10.91
C PRO A 34 -2.53 -7.81 -10.66
N HIS A 35 -1.69 -8.37 -11.54
CA HIS A 35 -0.23 -8.27 -11.42
C HIS A 35 0.30 -6.85 -11.66
N GLU A 36 -0.40 -6.02 -12.44
CA GLU A 36 -0.05 -4.61 -12.64
C GLU A 36 -0.40 -3.77 -11.42
N ARG A 37 -1.53 -4.08 -10.76
CA ARG A 37 -1.91 -3.44 -9.49
C ARG A 37 -0.87 -3.76 -8.42
N ASP A 38 -0.40 -5.00 -8.34
CA ASP A 38 0.58 -5.40 -7.33
C ASP A 38 1.94 -4.70 -7.52
N GLN A 39 2.35 -4.45 -8.77
CA GLN A 39 3.61 -3.77 -9.11
C GLN A 39 3.54 -2.24 -9.07
N SER A 40 2.37 -1.66 -8.81
CA SER A 40 2.19 -0.21 -8.80
C SER A 40 2.67 0.43 -7.50
N SER A 41 3.07 1.71 -7.53
CA SER A 41 3.56 2.39 -6.31
C SER A 41 2.46 2.67 -5.30
N ASP A 42 1.22 2.72 -5.76
CA ASP A 42 0.01 2.87 -4.96
C ASP A 42 -0.53 1.52 -4.45
N SER A 43 0.16 0.40 -4.66
CA SER A 43 -0.27 -0.92 -4.22
C SER A 43 -0.45 -1.04 -2.70
N GLN A 44 0.24 -0.20 -1.93
CA GLN A 44 0.15 -0.14 -0.47
C GLN A 44 -0.66 1.05 0.05
N GLN A 45 -1.23 1.88 -0.83
CA GLN A 45 -2.06 3.01 -0.39
C GLN A 45 -3.40 2.50 0.15
N THR A 46 -3.79 3.03 1.30
CA THR A 46 -5.12 2.83 1.85
C THR A 46 -6.14 3.71 1.10
N PRO A 47 -7.43 3.32 1.08
CA PRO A 47 -8.46 4.07 0.34
C PRO A 47 -8.60 5.54 0.75
N ASP A 48 -8.29 5.86 2.00
CA ASP A 48 -8.39 7.20 2.59
C ASP A 48 -7.02 7.88 2.77
N GLY A 49 -5.93 7.22 2.35
CA GLY A 49 -4.55 7.70 2.52
C GLY A 49 -4.08 7.77 3.97
N ARG A 50 -4.83 7.20 4.92
CA ARG A 50 -4.47 7.16 6.34
C ARG A 50 -3.85 5.82 6.70
N PRO A 51 -3.01 5.75 7.74
CA PRO A 51 -2.57 4.45 8.27
C PRO A 51 -3.77 3.54 8.55
N THR A 52 -3.61 2.24 8.34
CA THR A 52 -4.61 1.27 8.76
C THR A 52 -4.83 1.37 10.27
N GLU A 53 -6.00 0.96 10.75
CA GLU A 53 -6.30 0.98 12.18
C GLU A 53 -5.24 0.23 13.00
N VAL A 54 -4.82 -0.94 12.51
CA VAL A 54 -3.74 -1.73 13.11
C VAL A 54 -2.41 -0.99 13.09
N GLY A 55 -2.07 -0.31 11.98
CA GLY A 55 -0.84 0.47 11.88
C GLY A 55 -0.80 1.65 12.86
N ARG A 56 -1.93 2.33 13.03
CA ARG A 56 -2.08 3.40 14.03
C ARG A 56 -1.91 2.85 15.45
N GLN A 57 -2.59 1.75 15.78
CA GLN A 57 -2.47 1.13 17.10
C GLN A 57 -1.03 0.68 17.39
N ALA A 58 -0.37 0.05 16.42
CA ALA A 58 1.02 -0.38 16.58
C ALA A 58 1.97 0.79 16.82
N HIS A 59 1.74 1.93 16.15
CA HIS A 59 2.50 3.16 16.41
C HIS A 59 2.27 3.67 17.84
N GLU A 60 1.01 3.79 18.26
CA GLU A 60 0.65 4.19 19.63
C GLU A 60 1.22 3.23 20.69
N ASP A 61 1.28 1.94 20.38
CA ASP A 61 1.89 0.91 21.24
C ASP A 61 3.39 1.12 21.42
N VAL A 62 4.11 1.40 20.34
CA VAL A 62 5.55 1.71 20.42
C VAL A 62 5.79 3.02 21.16
N GLU A 63 4.99 4.06 20.90
CA GLU A 63 5.11 5.36 21.57
C GLU A 63 4.86 5.27 23.08
N ARG A 64 3.94 4.42 23.52
CA ARG A 64 3.71 4.15 24.96
C ARG A 64 4.74 3.20 25.58
N GLY A 65 5.71 2.72 24.81
CA GLY A 65 6.79 1.85 25.27
C GLY A 65 6.43 0.37 25.39
N LEU A 66 5.35 -0.08 24.73
CA LEU A 66 5.07 -1.51 24.63
C LEU A 66 6.11 -2.18 23.74
N VAL A 67 6.64 -3.29 24.23
CA VAL A 67 7.62 -4.13 23.51
C VAL A 67 6.90 -5.38 23.02
N ASP A 68 7.34 -5.88 21.87
CA ASP A 68 6.87 -7.17 21.37
C ASP A 68 7.07 -8.27 22.42
N THR A 69 6.06 -9.11 22.57
CA THR A 69 6.01 -10.18 23.57
C THR A 69 6.32 -11.55 22.96
N ASP A 70 6.61 -11.59 21.66
CA ASP A 70 7.00 -12.81 20.99
C ASP A 70 8.29 -13.41 21.58
N ARG A 71 8.47 -14.72 21.43
CA ARG A 71 9.71 -15.41 21.80
C ARG A 71 10.73 -15.42 20.67
N GLY A 72 10.42 -14.77 19.54
CA GLY A 72 11.22 -14.83 18.33
C GLY A 72 12.59 -14.20 18.55
N LEU A 73 12.63 -13.02 19.18
CA LEU A 73 13.86 -12.31 19.49
C LEU A 73 14.78 -13.11 20.44
N GLU A 74 14.22 -13.66 21.52
CA GLU A 74 14.97 -14.47 22.49
C GLU A 74 15.49 -15.77 21.86
N ALA A 75 14.66 -16.46 21.07
CA ALA A 75 15.08 -17.67 20.35
C ALA A 75 16.20 -17.36 19.34
N ASN A 76 16.12 -16.24 18.64
CA ASN A 76 17.16 -15.78 17.71
C ASN A 76 18.47 -15.47 18.43
N ARG A 77 18.41 -14.82 19.60
CA ARG A 77 19.57 -14.51 20.44
C ARG A 77 20.30 -15.78 20.89
N VAL A 78 19.58 -16.74 21.45
CA VAL A 78 20.15 -18.04 21.88
C VAL A 78 20.84 -18.75 20.71
N TYR A 79 20.21 -18.77 19.53
CA TYR A 79 20.80 -19.38 18.34
C TYR A 79 22.11 -18.70 17.91
N LYS A 80 22.15 -17.37 17.88
CA LYS A 80 23.36 -16.60 17.53
C LYS A 80 24.48 -16.81 18.55
N ASP A 81 24.17 -16.70 19.84
CA ASP A 81 25.14 -16.86 20.93
C ASP A 81 25.69 -18.29 20.97
N GLY A 82 24.85 -19.31 20.76
CA GLY A 82 25.26 -20.71 20.68
C GLY A 82 26.10 -21.04 19.44
N LYS A 83 25.92 -20.29 18.34
CA LYS A 83 26.74 -20.44 17.12
C LYS A 83 28.11 -19.77 17.21
N LEU A 84 28.22 -18.69 17.99
CA LEU A 84 29.48 -17.98 18.22
C LEU A 84 30.39 -18.67 19.25
N LYS A 85 29.85 -19.62 20.04
CA LYS A 85 30.59 -20.35 21.10
C LYS A 85 31.09 -21.74 20.68
N ARG A 86 31.38 -21.98 19.40
CA ARG A 86 32.05 -23.21 18.94
C ARG A 86 33.49 -22.94 18.55
#